data_AF-B6SMB2-F1
#
_entry.id   AF-B6SMB2-F1
#
_cell.length_a   1.000
_cell.length_b   1.000
_cell.length_c   1.000
_cell.angle_alpha   90.00
_cell.angle_beta   90.00
_cell.angle_gamma   90.00
#
_symmetry.space_group_name_H-M   'P 1'
#
loop_
_entity.id
_entity.type
_entity.pdbx_description
1 polymer ?
#
loop_
_entity_poly.entity_id
_entity_poly.type
_entity_poly.pdbx_seq_one_letter_code
_entity_poly.pdbx_strand_id
1 'polypeptide(L)' 'MKVKILQWHAVASWTWDAQDETCGICRMSFDGCCPDYFP' A
#
# COMPACT_ATOMS: atom_id res chain seq x y z
N MET A 1 15.52 -33.17 -14.97
CA MET A 1 14.39 -32.57 -15.72
C MET A 1 14.36 -31.07 -15.40
N LYS A 2 14.28 -30.18 -16.39
CA LYS A 2 14.38 -28.71 -16.21
C LYS A 2 13.06 -28.06 -16.64
N VAL A 3 12.34 -27.44 -15.70
CA VAL A 3 11.09 -26.73 -15.97
C VAL A 3 11.39 -25.27 -16.27
N LYS A 4 10.75 -24.72 -17.30
CA LYS A 4 10.86 -23.30 -17.68
C LYS A 4 9.54 -22.60 -17.39
N ILE A 5 9.60 -21.47 -16.69
CA ILE A 5 8.45 -20.59 -16.51
C ILE A 5 8.30 -19.78 -17.80
N LEU A 6 7.16 -19.92 -18.47
CA LEU A 6 6.89 -19.27 -19.76
C LEU A 6 6.35 -17.85 -19.59
N GLN A 7 5.59 -17.61 -18.52
CA GLN A 7 4.92 -16.35 -18.27
C GLN A 7 4.59 -16.21 -16.78
N TRP A 8 4.73 -14.99 -16.25
CA TRP A 8 4.39 -14.64 -14.86
C TRP A 8 3.68 -13.29 -14.84
N HIS A 9 2.45 -13.28 -14.32
CA HIS A 9 1.74 -12.05 -13.95
C HIS A 9 1.87 -11.83 -12.45
N ALA A 10 2.86 -11.04 -12.04
CA ALA A 10 3.03 -10.66 -10.65
C ALA A 10 2.03 -9.56 -10.27
N VAL A 11 1.50 -9.65 -9.06
CA VAL A 11 0.72 -8.59 -8.42
C VAL A 11 1.49 -8.17 -7.17
N ALA A 12 1.52 -6.88 -6.90
CA ALA A 12 2.12 -6.33 -5.70
C ALA A 12 1.11 -5.46 -4.96
N SER A 13 1.13 -5.55 -3.63
CA SER A 13 0.56 -4.53 -2.75
C SER A 13 1.71 -3.68 -2.24
N TRP A 14 1.50 -2.38 -2.14
CA TRP A 14 2.44 -1.48 -1.49
C TRP A 14 1.86 -1.12 -0.12
N THR A 15 2.75 -0.88 0.84
CA THR A 15 2.41 -0.42 2.19
C THR A 15 3.36 0.70 2.54
N TRP A 16 2.94 1.59 3.42
CA TRP A 16 3.79 2.69 3.87
C TRP A 16 4.84 2.18 4.86
N ASP A 17 6.12 2.49 4.60
CA ASP A 17 7.22 2.29 5.55
C ASP A 17 7.31 3.51 6.48
N ALA A 18 6.23 3.75 7.23
CA ALA A 18 6.20 4.72 8.31
C ALA A 18 6.32 3.95 9.63
N GLN A 19 7.17 4.42 10.56
CA GLN A 19 7.23 3.86 11.92
C GLN A 19 5.91 4.07 12.70
N ASP A 20 5.06 4.95 12.17
CA ASP A 20 3.75 5.26 12.70
C ASP A 20 2.66 4.51 11.93
N GLU A 21 1.60 4.12 12.62
CA GLU A 21 0.43 3.43 12.02
C GLU A 21 -0.58 4.41 11.39
N THR A 22 -0.39 5.73 11.62
CA THR A 22 -1.31 6.78 11.18
C THR A 22 -0.58 8.00 10.67
N CYS A 23 -1.18 8.70 9.72
CA CYS A 23 -0.67 9.96 9.19
C CYS A 23 -0.54 10.99 10.32
N GLY A 24 0.67 11.57 10.49
CA GLY A 24 0.91 12.60 11.51
C GLY A 24 0.11 13.90 11.35
N ILE A 25 -0.50 14.12 10.17
CA ILE A 25 -1.32 15.30 9.86
C ILE A 25 -2.82 15.02 10.07
N CYS A 26 -3.35 14.01 9.37
CA CYS A 26 -4.80 13.71 9.40
C CYS A 26 -5.20 12.61 10.40
N ARG A 27 -4.23 12.00 11.10
CA ARG A 27 -4.43 10.93 12.10
C ARG A 27 -5.18 9.69 11.58
N MET A 28 -5.24 9.49 10.26
CA MET A 28 -5.86 8.33 9.63
C MET A 28 -4.84 7.29 9.20
N SER A 29 -5.28 6.05 8.99
CA SER A 29 -4.46 4.97 8.45
C SER A 29 -3.85 5.37 7.10
N PHE A 30 -2.58 5.04 6.90
CA PHE A 30 -1.87 5.43 5.69
C PHE A 30 -2.42 4.77 4.41
N ASP A 31 -3.04 3.59 4.53
CA ASP A 31 -3.66 2.89 3.38
C ASP A 31 -5.02 3.49 2.95
N GLY A 32 -5.48 4.56 3.61
CA GLY A 32 -6.69 5.31 3.26
C GLY A 32 -6.38 6.67 2.62
N CYS A 33 -7.31 7.20 1.81
CA CYS A 33 -7.27 8.59 1.36
C CYS A 33 -7.52 9.52 2.56
N CYS A 34 -6.82 10.66 2.64
CA CYS A 34 -7.11 11.70 3.63
C CYS A 34 -8.59 12.13 3.57
N PRO A 35 -9.23 12.45 4.71
CA PRO A 35 -10.59 12.94 4.67
C PRO A 35 -10.55 14.35 4.09
N ASP A 36 -11.15 14.53 2.91
CA ASP A 36 -11.36 15.86 2.37
C ASP A 36 -12.22 16.65 3.35
N TYR A 37 -11.77 17.85 3.70
CA TYR A 37 -12.43 18.76 4.62
C TYR A 37 -13.87 19.02 4.15
N PHE A 38 -14.82 18.25 4.68
CA PHE A 38 -16.23 18.52 4.52
C PHE A 38 -16.67 19.39 5.72
N PRO A 39 -17.33 20.53 5.48
CA PRO A 39 -17.82 21.41 6.55
C PRO A 39 -18.92 20.76 7.39
#